data_AF-A0A6G9FF01-F1
#
_entry.id   AF-A0A6G9FF01-F1
#
_cell.length_a   1.000
_cell.length_b   1.000
_cell.length_c   1.000
_cell.angle_alpha   90.00
_cell.angle_beta   90.00
_cell.angle_gamma   90.00
#
_symmetry.space_group_name_H-M   'P 1'
#
loop_
_entity.id
_entity.type
_entity.pdbx_description
1 polymer ?
#
loop_
_entity_poly.entity_id
_entity_poly.type
_entity_poly.pdbx_seq_one_letter_code
_entity_poly.pdbx_strand_id
1 'polypeptide(L)'
;MEYRGIHQTALTPADAAEFARMLHDAPGPHLGRAPVPVLVHEPDTTPAGRRRALQEVYDAIVARIGEPTLYGGSAEGPSVRWRDGRRIVLLAGDRQQVGLSVHDTLTLEGEERRAFEWGGAWSGGEPYDPAFLPYVWLLDRSGPGERPTSRQGGRPAADLAQFQYGLQLLLAAWVEQLPVQVGTDWASFCLTSAVDRGRQLLVSYSLEDGLQASIDDRDGENNDDRARTMLARGWQSRDRGWWQTDFPDPGPENAADLAALVVTELCARGTRAPEELRARDVSCKDRGELWLPGLGVRH
;
A
#
# COMPACT_ATOMS: atom_id res chain seq x y z
N MET A 1 -14.24 38.51 -7.76
CA MET A 1 -14.42 38.37 -6.30
C MET A 1 -14.05 36.94 -5.99
N GLU A 2 -12.78 36.72 -5.67
CA GLU A 2 -12.21 35.40 -5.42
C GLU A 2 -12.76 34.88 -4.09
N TYR A 3 -13.56 33.81 -4.16
CA TYR A 3 -14.00 33.08 -2.99
C TYR A 3 -12.80 32.23 -2.53
N ARG A 4 -11.92 32.80 -1.69
CA ARG A 4 -10.98 31.99 -0.92
C ARG A 4 -11.80 31.16 0.04
N GLY A 5 -12.11 29.93 -0.37
CA GLY A 5 -12.70 28.92 0.50
C GLY A 5 -11.87 28.83 1.78
N ILE A 6 -12.56 28.86 2.91
CA ILE A 6 -11.99 28.71 4.24
C ILE A 6 -11.04 27.50 4.20
N HIS A 7 -9.74 27.72 4.41
CA HIS A 7 -8.82 26.62 4.70
C HIS A 7 -9.39 25.89 5.92
N GLN A 8 -9.99 24.71 5.70
CA GLN A 8 -10.52 23.90 6.78
C GLN A 8 -9.33 23.57 7.69
N THR A 9 -9.35 24.09 8.91
CA THR A 9 -8.31 23.84 9.89
C THR A 9 -8.43 22.39 10.34
N ALA A 10 -7.32 21.65 10.35
CA ALA A 10 -7.29 20.29 10.85
C ALA A 10 -7.75 20.25 12.32
N LEU A 11 -8.49 19.20 12.68
CA LEU A 11 -8.82 18.92 14.07
C LEU A 11 -7.55 18.62 14.89
N THR A 12 -7.58 18.91 16.20
CA THR A 12 -6.55 18.37 17.09
C THR A 12 -6.68 16.84 17.18
N PRO A 13 -5.64 16.08 17.56
CA PRO A 13 -5.76 14.63 17.73
C PRO A 13 -6.89 14.21 18.68
N ALA A 14 -7.12 14.97 19.75
CA ALA A 14 -8.21 14.72 20.69
C ALA A 14 -9.60 14.98 20.07
N ASP A 15 -9.75 16.06 19.32
CA ASP A 15 -11.00 16.37 18.62
C ASP A 15 -11.26 15.37 17.48
N ALA A 16 -10.22 14.93 16.78
CA ALA A 16 -10.31 13.88 15.75
C ALA A 16 -10.79 12.56 16.36
N ALA A 17 -10.30 12.19 17.54
CA ALA A 17 -10.73 11.00 18.26
C ALA A 17 -12.21 11.06 18.69
N GLU A 18 -12.65 12.18 19.26
CA GLU A 18 -14.07 12.37 19.60
C GLU A 18 -14.97 12.42 18.36
N PHE A 19 -14.48 13.02 17.27
CA PHE A 19 -15.18 13.02 15.99
C PHE A 19 -15.30 11.61 15.42
N ALA A 20 -14.22 10.82 15.44
CA ALA A 20 -14.24 9.41 15.02
C ALA A 20 -15.25 8.59 15.83
N ARG A 21 -15.34 8.81 17.14
CA ARG A 21 -16.37 8.20 17.97
C ARG A 21 -17.77 8.63 17.59
N MET A 22 -17.99 9.92 17.34
CA MET A 22 -19.31 10.39 16.90
C MET A 22 -19.74 9.72 15.59
N LEU A 23 -18.82 9.62 14.61
CA LEU A 23 -19.06 8.88 13.36
C LEU A 23 -19.34 7.39 13.61
N HIS A 24 -18.63 6.78 14.57
CA HIS A 24 -18.77 5.39 14.94
C HIS A 24 -20.06 5.10 15.71
N ASP A 25 -20.51 5.97 16.61
CA ASP A 25 -21.66 5.70 17.47
C ASP A 25 -22.97 6.16 16.81
N ALA A 26 -23.01 7.41 16.34
CA ALA A 26 -24.22 8.08 15.87
C ALA A 26 -23.91 9.05 14.70
N PRO A 27 -23.61 8.54 13.49
CA PRO A 27 -23.11 9.35 12.37
C PRO A 27 -24.10 10.40 11.87
N GLY A 28 -25.41 10.17 12.05
CA GLY A 28 -26.49 11.12 11.75
C GLY A 28 -26.29 11.90 10.43
N PRO A 29 -26.08 13.22 10.48
CA PRO A 29 -25.97 14.08 9.30
C PRO A 29 -24.66 13.92 8.51
N HIS A 30 -23.66 13.20 9.04
CA HIS A 30 -22.35 13.02 8.43
C HIS A 30 -22.27 11.85 7.45
N LEU A 31 -23.29 10.98 7.42
CA LEU A 31 -23.35 9.85 6.50
C LEU A 31 -23.30 10.30 5.04
N GLY A 32 -22.29 9.81 4.29
CA GLY A 32 -22.09 10.13 2.88
C GLY A 32 -21.65 11.58 2.62
N ARG A 33 -21.18 12.30 3.64
CA ARG A 33 -20.64 13.66 3.49
C ARG A 33 -19.15 13.62 3.14
N ALA A 34 -18.67 14.75 2.63
CA ALA A 34 -17.24 14.94 2.36
C ALA A 34 -16.40 14.71 3.63
N PRO A 35 -15.17 14.18 3.50
CA PRO A 35 -14.27 13.99 4.63
C PRO A 35 -14.01 15.29 5.40
N VAL A 36 -13.97 15.20 6.72
CA VAL A 36 -13.54 16.29 7.59
C VAL A 36 -12.04 16.15 7.83
N PRO A 37 -11.22 17.16 7.49
CA PRO A 37 -9.77 17.09 7.68
C PRO A 37 -9.39 16.90 9.15
N VAL A 38 -8.59 15.88 9.42
CA VAL A 38 -7.96 15.64 10.72
C VAL A 38 -6.46 15.92 10.69
N LEU A 39 -5.88 15.98 9.49
CA LEU A 39 -4.50 16.41 9.25
C LEU A 39 -4.42 17.19 7.94
N VAL A 40 -3.63 18.25 7.97
CA VAL A 40 -3.21 19.01 6.79
C VAL A 40 -1.70 19.17 6.88
N HIS A 41 -1.00 18.74 5.85
CA HIS A 41 0.46 18.81 5.75
C HIS A 41 0.86 20.06 4.98
N GLU A 42 1.93 20.71 5.44
CA GLU A 42 2.59 21.74 4.64
C GLU A 42 3.21 21.08 3.38
N PRO A 43 3.27 21.80 2.24
CA PRO A 43 3.75 21.24 0.96
C PRO A 43 5.13 20.55 1.05
N ASP A 44 6.02 21.06 1.91
CA ASP A 44 7.39 20.57 2.05
C ASP A 44 7.57 19.55 3.19
N THR A 45 6.47 19.05 3.76
CA THR A 45 6.53 18.05 4.84
C THR A 45 7.16 16.77 4.32
N THR A 46 8.24 16.32 4.96
CA THR A 46 8.92 15.08 4.58
C THR A 46 8.05 13.84 4.84
N PRO A 47 8.27 12.70 4.16
CA PRO A 47 7.55 11.45 4.44
C PRO A 47 7.62 11.04 5.93
N ALA A 48 8.79 11.20 6.57
CA ALA A 48 8.94 10.93 8.00
C ALA A 48 8.11 11.90 8.86
N GLY A 49 8.01 13.18 8.48
CA GLY A 49 7.15 14.15 9.14
C GLY A 49 5.67 13.82 9.01
N ARG A 50 5.23 13.43 7.80
CA ARG A 50 3.84 13.00 7.55
C ARG A 50 3.48 11.75 8.34
N ARG A 51 4.38 10.75 8.39
CA ARG A 51 4.25 9.56 9.25
C ARG A 51 4.03 9.91 10.71
N ARG A 52 4.88 10.77 11.26
CA ARG A 52 4.80 11.17 12.67
C ARG A 52 3.48 11.88 12.97
N ALA A 53 3.08 12.83 12.13
CA ALA A 53 1.82 13.54 12.30
C ALA A 53 0.60 12.60 12.18
N LEU A 54 0.65 11.64 11.25
CA LEU A 54 -0.38 10.62 11.11
C LEU A 54 -0.45 9.70 12.32
N GLN A 55 0.70 9.30 12.88
CA GLN A 55 0.77 8.47 14.09
C GLN A 55 0.02 9.10 15.26
N GLU A 56 0.23 10.39 15.53
CA GLU A 56 -0.40 11.07 16.67
C GLU A 56 -1.94 11.07 16.58
N VAL A 57 -2.48 11.28 15.39
CA VAL A 57 -3.94 11.25 15.16
C VAL A 57 -4.47 9.82 15.13
N TYR A 58 -3.75 8.90 14.47
CA TYR A 58 -4.11 7.50 14.39
C TYR A 58 -4.21 6.86 15.78
N ASP A 59 -3.19 7.05 16.62
CA ASP A 59 -3.16 6.52 17.99
C ASP A 59 -4.30 7.07 18.84
N ALA A 60 -4.60 8.37 18.71
CA ALA A 60 -5.71 8.99 19.43
C ALA A 60 -7.06 8.39 19.02
N ILE A 61 -7.27 8.15 17.71
CA ILE A 61 -8.49 7.52 17.20
C ILE A 61 -8.59 6.07 17.69
N VAL A 62 -7.53 5.26 17.53
CA VAL A 62 -7.50 3.85 17.95
C VAL A 62 -7.73 3.73 19.45
N ALA A 63 -7.10 4.59 20.27
CA ALA A 63 -7.33 4.61 21.71
C ALA A 63 -8.80 4.92 22.07
N ARG A 64 -9.53 5.61 21.20
CA ARG A 64 -10.89 6.07 21.46
C ARG A 64 -11.99 5.12 20.99
N ILE A 65 -11.83 4.52 19.82
CA ILE A 65 -12.84 3.66 19.18
C ILE A 65 -12.38 2.22 18.96
N GLY A 66 -11.14 1.88 19.34
CA GLY A 66 -10.55 0.56 19.19
C GLY A 66 -9.83 0.36 17.85
N GLU A 67 -9.27 -0.83 17.68
CA GLU A 67 -8.51 -1.22 16.49
C GLU A 67 -9.38 -1.22 15.21
N PRO A 68 -8.81 -0.83 14.05
CA PRO A 68 -9.48 -0.95 12.76
C PRO A 68 -9.85 -2.39 12.42
N THR A 69 -10.89 -2.55 11.61
CA THR A 69 -11.19 -3.84 10.97
C THR A 69 -10.21 -4.12 9.84
N LEU A 70 -9.88 -3.08 9.05
CA LEU A 70 -8.99 -3.17 7.91
C LEU A 70 -7.97 -2.03 7.95
N TYR A 71 -6.70 -2.41 7.86
CA TYR A 71 -5.56 -1.52 7.72
C TYR A 71 -5.22 -1.46 6.23
N GLY A 72 -4.81 -0.31 5.71
CA GLY A 72 -4.58 -0.20 4.27
C GLY A 72 -4.05 1.14 3.83
N GLY A 73 -3.83 1.22 2.52
CA GLY A 73 -3.19 2.36 1.92
C GLY A 73 -3.46 2.48 0.44
N SER A 74 -3.72 3.70 -0.03
CA SER A 74 -3.72 4.06 -1.44
C SER A 74 -2.29 4.41 -1.88
N ALA A 75 -2.13 4.75 -3.17
CA ALA A 75 -0.87 5.27 -3.69
C ALA A 75 -0.40 6.56 -3.00
N GLU A 76 -1.32 7.33 -2.42
CA GLU A 76 -1.06 8.69 -1.93
C GLU A 76 -1.23 8.85 -0.41
N GLY A 77 -2.01 8.00 0.24
CA GLY A 77 -2.28 8.16 1.67
C GLY A 77 -2.97 6.95 2.31
N PRO A 78 -3.25 7.04 3.62
CA PRO A 78 -3.85 5.94 4.37
C PRO A 78 -5.24 5.57 3.82
N SER A 79 -5.67 4.35 4.08
CA SER A 79 -6.99 3.84 3.74
C SER A 79 -7.42 2.88 4.86
N VAL A 80 -7.74 3.44 6.04
CA VAL A 80 -8.02 2.68 7.27
C VAL A 80 -9.53 2.65 7.53
N ARG A 81 -10.07 1.46 7.88
CA ARG A 81 -11.51 1.24 7.99
C ARG A 81 -11.90 0.62 9.33
N TRP A 82 -12.83 1.26 10.02
CA TRP A 82 -13.64 0.64 11.07
C TRP A 82 -14.98 0.27 10.45
N ARG A 83 -15.15 -1.02 10.16
CA ARG A 83 -16.24 -1.56 9.35
C ARG A 83 -17.20 -2.38 10.21
N ASP A 84 -18.48 -2.10 10.07
CA ASP A 84 -19.57 -3.01 10.44
C ASP A 84 -20.46 -3.29 9.22
N GLY A 85 -21.48 -4.14 9.36
CA GLY A 85 -22.36 -4.51 8.26
C GLY A 85 -23.20 -3.36 7.68
N ARG A 86 -23.25 -2.20 8.34
CA ARG A 86 -24.07 -1.03 7.96
C ARG A 86 -23.24 0.17 7.55
N ARG A 87 -22.08 0.37 8.17
CA ARG A 87 -21.25 1.56 7.95
C ARG A 87 -19.76 1.28 8.00
N ILE A 88 -19.02 2.16 7.35
CA ILE A 88 -17.56 2.24 7.40
C ILE A 88 -17.18 3.65 7.85
N VAL A 89 -16.50 3.75 8.98
CA VAL A 89 -15.71 4.96 9.30
C VAL A 89 -14.37 4.81 8.59
N LEU A 90 -14.06 5.78 7.73
CA LEU A 90 -12.90 5.76 6.86
C LEU A 90 -11.96 6.92 7.23
N LEU A 91 -10.73 6.58 7.61
CA LEU A 91 -9.61 7.51 7.67
C LEU A 91 -8.81 7.35 6.38
N ALA A 92 -8.93 8.35 5.50
CA ALA A 92 -8.28 8.32 4.19
C ALA A 92 -7.85 9.72 3.74
N GLY A 93 -6.96 9.75 2.75
CA GLY A 93 -6.48 11.00 2.19
C GLY A 93 -5.31 10.80 1.26
N ASP A 94 -4.50 11.85 1.13
CA ASP A 94 -3.33 11.95 0.29
C ASP A 94 -2.17 12.59 1.06
N ARG A 95 -1.08 12.91 0.35
CA ARG A 95 0.12 13.54 0.92
C ARG A 95 -0.11 14.95 1.46
N GLN A 96 -1.21 15.62 1.10
CA GLN A 96 -1.55 16.97 1.53
C GLN A 96 -2.50 16.96 2.72
N GLN A 97 -3.48 16.06 2.74
CA GLN A 97 -4.48 16.01 3.80
C GLN A 97 -5.00 14.61 4.07
N VAL A 98 -5.34 14.35 5.32
CA VAL A 98 -6.04 13.14 5.76
C VAL A 98 -7.32 13.55 6.47
N GLY A 99 -8.42 12.87 6.15
CA GLY A 99 -9.74 13.18 6.69
C GLY A 99 -10.48 11.95 7.21
N LEU A 100 -11.45 12.21 8.08
CA LEU A 100 -12.43 11.23 8.56
C LEU A 100 -13.76 11.41 7.84
N SER A 101 -14.33 10.29 7.40
CA SER A 101 -15.65 10.23 6.79
C SER A 101 -16.40 8.98 7.25
N VAL A 102 -17.71 8.95 7.07
CA VAL A 102 -18.54 7.77 7.34
C VAL A 102 -19.46 7.49 6.18
N HIS A 103 -19.49 6.24 5.76
CA HIS A 103 -20.22 5.79 4.58
C HIS A 103 -21.11 4.61 4.93
N ASP A 104 -22.19 4.44 4.17
CA ASP A 104 -22.91 3.17 4.14
C ASP A 104 -22.00 2.09 3.53
N THR A 105 -21.94 0.92 4.18
CA THR A 105 -21.00 -0.14 3.79
C THR A 105 -21.23 -0.62 2.36
N LEU A 106 -22.49 -0.89 1.99
CA LEU A 106 -22.82 -1.41 0.66
C LEU A 106 -22.55 -0.39 -0.44
N THR A 107 -22.82 0.89 -0.14
CA THR A 107 -22.58 2.01 -1.06
C THR A 107 -21.09 2.17 -1.32
N LEU A 108 -20.27 2.30 -0.27
CA LEU A 108 -18.82 2.48 -0.42
C LEU A 108 -18.17 1.27 -1.09
N GLU A 109 -18.45 0.05 -0.66
CA GLU A 109 -17.88 -1.15 -1.28
C GLU A 109 -18.34 -1.33 -2.75
N GLY A 110 -19.53 -0.84 -3.10
CA GLY A 110 -20.03 -0.80 -4.47
C GLY A 110 -19.26 0.21 -5.35
N GLU A 111 -18.97 1.39 -4.81
CA GLU A 111 -18.15 2.41 -5.48
C GLU A 111 -16.70 1.94 -5.63
N GLU A 112 -16.12 1.34 -4.59
CA GLU A 112 -14.78 0.76 -4.62
C GLU A 112 -14.68 -0.35 -5.65
N ARG A 113 -15.67 -1.26 -5.73
CA ARG A 113 -15.72 -2.29 -6.77
C ARG A 113 -15.64 -1.70 -8.17
N ARG A 114 -16.40 -0.64 -8.43
CA ARG A 114 -16.32 0.10 -9.69
C ARG A 114 -14.91 0.68 -9.88
N ALA A 115 -14.32 1.28 -8.85
CA ALA A 115 -12.95 1.80 -8.94
C ALA A 115 -11.90 0.70 -9.19
N PHE A 116 -12.07 -0.51 -8.67
CA PHE A 116 -11.18 -1.64 -8.98
C PHE A 116 -11.37 -2.18 -10.40
N GLU A 117 -12.61 -2.23 -10.89
CA GLU A 117 -12.93 -2.66 -12.25
C GLU A 117 -12.41 -1.68 -13.31
N TRP A 118 -12.42 -0.38 -12.99
CA TRP A 118 -12.19 0.68 -13.97
C TRP A 118 -10.87 1.45 -13.74
N GLY A 119 -10.38 1.56 -12.50
CA GLY A 119 -9.08 2.17 -12.17
C GLY A 119 -8.92 3.60 -12.70
N GLY A 120 -9.97 4.42 -12.55
CA GLY A 120 -10.03 5.78 -13.11
C GLY A 120 -10.48 5.86 -14.58
N ALA A 121 -10.50 4.74 -15.31
CA ALA A 121 -10.95 4.69 -16.70
C ALA A 121 -12.48 4.79 -16.82
N TRP A 122 -13.02 5.76 -17.54
CA TRP A 122 -14.48 5.87 -17.76
C TRP A 122 -14.99 4.97 -18.90
N SER A 123 -14.07 4.32 -19.63
CA SER A 123 -14.37 3.41 -20.74
C SER A 123 -13.28 2.34 -20.92
N GLY A 124 -13.61 1.26 -21.64
CA GLY A 124 -12.67 0.16 -21.90
C GLY A 124 -11.43 0.50 -22.73
N GLY A 125 -11.34 1.73 -23.27
CA GLY A 125 -10.18 2.23 -24.04
C GLY A 125 -9.22 3.10 -23.23
N GLU A 126 -9.56 3.49 -22.00
CA GLU A 126 -8.66 4.25 -21.12
C GLU A 126 -7.74 3.31 -20.33
N PRO A 127 -6.46 3.68 -20.15
CA PRO A 127 -5.50 2.86 -19.44
C PRO A 127 -5.91 2.74 -17.97
N TYR A 128 -5.85 1.52 -17.45
CA TYR A 128 -5.97 1.28 -16.01
C TYR A 128 -4.81 1.96 -15.29
N ASP A 129 -5.07 2.70 -14.22
CA ASP A 129 -4.01 3.34 -13.45
C ASP A 129 -4.13 2.94 -11.96
N PRO A 130 -3.15 2.15 -11.44
CA PRO A 130 -3.14 1.72 -10.05
C PRO A 130 -3.12 2.87 -9.03
N ALA A 131 -2.73 4.08 -9.42
CA ALA A 131 -2.74 5.26 -8.55
C ALA A 131 -4.16 5.69 -8.14
N PHE A 132 -5.17 5.35 -8.95
CA PHE A 132 -6.57 5.67 -8.66
C PHE A 132 -7.31 4.57 -7.90
N LEU A 133 -6.62 3.50 -7.47
CA LEU A 133 -7.25 2.47 -6.66
C LEU A 133 -7.60 3.02 -5.27
N PRO A 134 -8.76 2.63 -4.70
CA PRO A 134 -9.12 3.00 -3.33
C PRO A 134 -8.08 2.57 -2.29
N TYR A 135 -7.36 1.49 -2.60
CA TYR A 135 -6.19 1.01 -1.88
C TYR A 135 -5.33 0.12 -2.80
N VAL A 136 -4.02 0.21 -2.64
CA VAL A 136 -3.01 -0.64 -3.31
C VAL A 136 -2.58 -1.81 -2.42
N TRP A 137 -2.80 -1.71 -1.10
CA TRP A 137 -2.67 -2.79 -0.13
C TRP A 137 -3.75 -2.71 0.95
N LEU A 138 -4.16 -3.86 1.49
CA LEU A 138 -5.14 -3.97 2.56
C LEU A 138 -4.81 -5.18 3.45
N LEU A 139 -4.89 -5.02 4.76
CA LEU A 139 -4.58 -6.03 5.76
C LEU A 139 -5.79 -6.22 6.68
N ASP A 140 -6.34 -7.44 6.69
CA ASP A 140 -7.41 -7.87 7.59
C ASP A 140 -6.82 -8.64 8.77
N ARG A 141 -6.69 -8.01 9.94
CA ARG A 141 -6.20 -8.66 11.17
C ARG A 141 -7.27 -9.37 11.98
N SER A 142 -8.46 -9.60 11.40
CA SER A 142 -9.64 -10.05 12.14
C SER A 142 -9.99 -9.10 13.28
N GLY A 143 -9.95 -7.79 12.98
CA GLY A 143 -10.29 -6.74 13.93
C GLY A 143 -11.73 -6.87 14.46
N PRO A 144 -12.12 -6.03 15.42
CA PRO A 144 -13.39 -6.16 16.15
C PRO A 144 -14.64 -6.00 15.29
N GLY A 145 -14.52 -5.44 14.08
CA GLY A 145 -15.62 -5.26 13.15
C GLY A 145 -15.90 -6.48 12.25
N GLU A 146 -16.77 -6.27 11.28
CA GLU A 146 -17.17 -7.31 10.34
C GLU A 146 -16.24 -7.35 9.13
N ARG A 147 -15.80 -8.55 8.71
CA ARG A 147 -14.96 -8.72 7.51
C ARG A 147 -15.73 -8.41 6.22
N PRO A 148 -15.08 -7.86 5.18
CA PRO A 148 -15.66 -7.74 3.85
C PRO A 148 -16.18 -9.08 3.31
N THR A 149 -17.33 -9.05 2.65
CA THR A 149 -17.93 -10.25 2.02
C THR A 149 -17.30 -10.59 0.68
N SER A 150 -16.59 -9.63 0.07
CA SER A 150 -15.89 -9.80 -1.20
C SER A 150 -14.53 -9.13 -1.14
N ARG A 151 -13.55 -9.75 -1.80
CA ARG A 151 -12.21 -9.19 -1.97
C ARG A 151 -12.11 -8.67 -3.38
N GLN A 152 -12.00 -7.37 -3.53
CA GLN A 152 -11.82 -6.77 -4.85
C GLN A 152 -10.36 -6.94 -5.27
N GLY A 153 -10.15 -7.73 -6.33
CA GLY A 153 -8.88 -7.79 -7.03
C GLY A 153 -8.84 -6.65 -8.05
N GLY A 154 -7.73 -5.91 -8.11
CA GLY A 154 -7.47 -4.98 -9.21
C GLY A 154 -7.39 -5.71 -10.55
N ARG A 155 -7.45 -4.95 -11.66
CA ARG A 155 -7.20 -5.52 -12.99
C ARG A 155 -5.76 -6.06 -13.05
N PRO A 156 -5.52 -7.16 -13.79
CA PRO A 156 -4.17 -7.58 -14.10
C PRO A 156 -3.41 -6.44 -14.79
N ALA A 157 -2.12 -6.30 -14.47
CA ALA A 157 -1.23 -5.41 -15.20
C ALA A 157 -1.16 -5.86 -16.67
N ALA A 158 -1.28 -4.90 -17.58
CA ALA A 158 -1.29 -5.10 -19.03
C ALA A 158 0.10 -5.42 -19.58
N ASP A 159 1.15 -4.92 -18.94
CA ASP A 159 2.54 -5.17 -19.29
C ASP A 159 3.46 -5.01 -18.07
N LEU A 160 4.75 -5.34 -18.24
CA LEU A 160 5.73 -5.27 -17.16
C LEU A 160 6.02 -3.83 -16.69
N ALA A 161 5.75 -2.82 -17.53
CA ALA A 161 5.92 -1.42 -17.13
C ALA A 161 4.80 -0.99 -16.17
N GLN A 162 3.56 -1.39 -16.44
CA GLN A 162 2.45 -1.17 -15.52
C GLN A 162 2.61 -1.97 -14.22
N PHE A 163 3.14 -3.19 -14.29
CA PHE A 163 3.51 -3.96 -13.10
C PHE A 163 4.58 -3.22 -12.28
N GLN A 164 5.65 -2.72 -12.93
CA GLN A 164 6.69 -1.93 -12.27
C GLN A 164 6.11 -0.72 -11.54
N TYR A 165 5.20 0.00 -12.20
CA TYR A 165 4.55 1.16 -11.64
C TYR A 165 3.66 0.81 -10.44
N GLY A 166 2.84 -0.24 -10.54
CA GLY A 166 2.04 -0.74 -9.41
C GLY A 166 2.91 -1.18 -8.22
N LEU A 167 4.03 -1.85 -8.49
CA LEU A 167 5.01 -2.22 -7.47
C LEU A 167 5.63 -0.99 -6.81
N GLN A 168 6.06 0.01 -7.59
CA GLN A 168 6.59 1.27 -7.06
C GLN A 168 5.60 1.95 -6.11
N LEU A 169 4.33 2.06 -6.52
CA LEU A 169 3.28 2.67 -5.70
C LEU A 169 3.04 1.88 -4.41
N LEU A 170 3.02 0.55 -4.49
CA LEU A 170 2.91 -0.31 -3.31
C LEU A 170 4.05 -0.08 -2.33
N LEU A 171 5.29 -0.11 -2.81
CA LEU A 171 6.48 0.03 -1.95
C LEU A 171 6.54 1.42 -1.32
N ALA A 172 6.20 2.47 -2.08
CA ALA A 172 6.09 3.83 -1.55
C ALA A 172 5.00 3.93 -0.48
N ALA A 173 3.83 3.32 -0.71
CA ALA A 173 2.75 3.27 0.25
C ALA A 173 3.15 2.49 1.51
N TRP A 174 3.93 1.42 1.40
CA TRP A 174 4.45 0.70 2.57
C TRP A 174 5.40 1.55 3.39
N VAL A 175 6.40 2.16 2.75
CA VAL A 175 7.39 3.02 3.43
C VAL A 175 6.70 4.13 4.23
N GLU A 176 5.66 4.74 3.67
CA GLU A 176 5.00 5.88 4.27
C GLU A 176 3.84 5.50 5.20
N GLN A 177 3.09 4.44 4.94
CA GLN A 177 1.79 4.23 5.61
C GLN A 177 1.75 2.97 6.47
N LEU A 178 2.58 1.97 6.17
CA LEU A 178 2.57 0.70 6.89
C LEU A 178 3.01 0.88 8.36
N PRO A 179 4.13 1.56 8.69
CA PRO A 179 4.61 1.65 10.07
C PRO A 179 3.62 2.29 11.03
N VAL A 180 2.82 3.24 10.53
CA VAL A 180 1.81 3.93 11.34
C VAL A 180 0.73 2.96 11.83
N GLN A 181 0.42 1.97 11.00
CA GLN A 181 -0.71 1.07 11.18
C GLN A 181 -0.33 -0.27 11.82
N VAL A 182 0.92 -0.72 11.63
CA VAL A 182 1.39 -2.04 12.11
C VAL A 182 2.60 -1.96 13.05
N GLY A 183 3.10 -0.76 13.34
CA GLY A 183 4.24 -0.54 14.22
C GLY A 183 5.54 -1.12 13.66
N THR A 184 6.18 -1.99 14.44
CA THR A 184 7.45 -2.65 14.09
C THR A 184 7.27 -3.99 13.37
N ASP A 185 6.03 -4.36 13.00
CA ASP A 185 5.81 -5.52 12.15
C ASP A 185 6.30 -5.23 10.71
N TRP A 186 6.51 -6.29 9.94
CA TRP A 186 7.00 -6.24 8.57
C TRP A 186 5.91 -6.67 7.58
N ALA A 187 6.03 -6.26 6.32
CA ALA A 187 5.26 -6.78 5.19
C ALA A 187 6.19 -7.41 4.15
N SER A 188 5.80 -8.54 3.57
CA SER A 188 6.56 -9.17 2.50
C SER A 188 5.70 -9.94 1.52
N PHE A 189 6.26 -10.22 0.35
CA PHE A 189 5.76 -11.23 -0.58
C PHE A 189 6.91 -11.80 -1.40
N CYS A 190 6.73 -13.03 -1.86
CA CYS A 190 7.59 -13.67 -2.85
C CYS A 190 6.97 -13.47 -4.24
N LEU A 191 7.74 -12.93 -5.17
CA LEU A 191 7.41 -12.93 -6.58
C LEU A 191 8.06 -14.14 -7.24
N THR A 192 7.27 -14.86 -8.02
CA THR A 192 7.73 -16.01 -8.81
C THR A 192 7.32 -15.84 -10.26
N SER A 193 8.16 -16.31 -11.18
CA SER A 193 7.87 -16.33 -12.61
C SER A 193 7.79 -17.77 -13.13
N ALA A 194 6.78 -18.06 -13.94
CA ALA A 194 6.58 -19.38 -14.52
C ALA A 194 7.74 -19.80 -15.46
N VAL A 195 8.44 -18.83 -16.07
CA VAL A 195 9.53 -19.09 -17.01
C VAL A 195 10.88 -19.30 -16.31
N ASP A 196 11.03 -18.82 -15.07
CA ASP A 196 12.24 -18.96 -14.25
C ASP A 196 12.10 -20.06 -13.19
N ARG A 197 11.43 -21.17 -13.56
CA ARG A 197 11.29 -22.39 -12.75
C ARG A 197 10.77 -22.14 -11.31
N GLY A 198 10.00 -21.06 -11.11
CA GLY A 198 9.44 -20.71 -9.80
C GLY A 198 10.45 -20.18 -8.78
N ARG A 199 11.62 -19.68 -9.23
CA ARG A 199 12.58 -18.99 -8.37
C ARG A 199 11.90 -17.86 -7.58
N GLN A 200 12.27 -17.75 -6.31
CA GLN A 200 11.72 -16.75 -5.41
C GLN A 200 12.55 -15.47 -5.48
N LEU A 201 11.87 -14.37 -5.76
CA LEU A 201 12.33 -13.02 -5.50
C LEU A 201 11.49 -12.50 -4.32
N LEU A 202 12.10 -12.37 -3.15
CA LEU A 202 11.46 -11.83 -1.96
C LEU A 202 11.55 -10.30 -1.97
N VAL A 203 10.44 -9.64 -1.71
CA VAL A 203 10.37 -8.19 -1.43
C VAL A 203 9.79 -8.02 -0.03
N SER A 204 10.44 -7.19 0.78
CA SER A 204 10.01 -6.94 2.15
C SER A 204 10.23 -5.49 2.57
N TYR A 205 9.44 -5.07 3.55
CA TYR A 205 9.61 -3.81 4.23
C TYR A 205 9.34 -3.96 5.73
N SER A 206 10.22 -3.41 6.56
CA SER A 206 10.01 -3.21 7.99
C SER A 206 10.53 -1.83 8.40
N LEU A 207 10.06 -1.30 9.53
CA LEU A 207 10.58 -0.03 10.04
C LEU A 207 12.06 -0.14 10.49
N GLU A 208 12.50 -1.33 10.89
CA GLU A 208 13.86 -1.59 11.42
C GLU A 208 14.88 -1.83 10.30
N ASP A 209 14.51 -2.62 9.29
CA ASP A 209 15.41 -3.05 8.21
C ASP A 209 15.27 -2.19 6.94
N GLY A 210 14.22 -1.38 6.86
CA GLY A 210 13.88 -0.59 5.69
C GLY A 210 13.30 -1.43 4.56
N LEU A 211 13.53 -1.01 3.32
CA LEU A 211 13.02 -1.64 2.11
C LEU A 211 14.07 -2.58 1.51
N GLN A 212 13.70 -3.83 1.22
CA GLN A 212 14.64 -4.87 0.81
C GLN A 212 14.10 -5.72 -0.33
N ALA A 213 15.00 -6.19 -1.20
CA ALA A 213 14.72 -7.33 -2.05
C ALA A 213 15.86 -8.35 -2.00
N SER A 214 15.50 -9.62 -2.16
CA SER A 214 16.46 -10.69 -2.33
C SER A 214 16.00 -11.68 -3.39
N ILE A 215 16.95 -12.26 -4.12
CA ILE A 215 16.68 -13.29 -5.13
C ILE A 215 17.60 -14.48 -4.92
N ASP A 216 17.01 -15.67 -4.95
CA ASP A 216 17.75 -16.92 -4.93
C ASP A 216 18.60 -17.03 -6.20
N ASP A 217 19.92 -17.21 -6.12
CA ASP A 217 20.83 -17.41 -7.26
C ASP A 217 21.78 -18.59 -6.99
N ARG A 218 21.33 -19.59 -6.21
CA ARG A 218 22.15 -20.74 -5.79
C ARG A 218 22.54 -21.68 -6.93
N ASP A 219 21.73 -21.77 -7.97
CA ASP A 219 22.00 -22.52 -9.21
C ASP A 219 22.67 -21.66 -10.29
N GLY A 220 22.91 -20.37 -10.01
CA GLY A 220 23.65 -19.47 -10.89
C GLY A 220 25.16 -19.77 -10.90
N GLU A 221 25.84 -19.31 -11.95
CA GLU A 221 27.30 -19.44 -12.04
C GLU A 221 27.99 -18.69 -10.89
N ASN A 222 28.96 -19.34 -10.24
CA ASN A 222 29.74 -18.72 -9.18
C ASN A 222 31.08 -18.20 -9.72
N ASN A 223 31.02 -17.12 -10.51
CA ASN A 223 32.20 -16.47 -11.11
C ASN A 223 32.13 -14.93 -11.03
N ASP A 224 33.26 -14.28 -11.28
CA ASP A 224 33.39 -12.81 -11.19
C ASP A 224 32.53 -12.09 -12.24
N ASP A 225 32.28 -12.71 -13.39
CA ASP A 225 31.47 -12.13 -14.46
C ASP A 225 29.99 -12.05 -14.07
N ARG A 226 29.48 -13.10 -13.41
CA ARG A 226 28.14 -13.10 -12.80
C ARG A 226 28.06 -12.06 -11.70
N ALA A 227 29.05 -11.99 -10.82
CA ALA A 227 29.09 -10.99 -9.75
C ALA A 227 29.05 -9.56 -10.31
N ARG A 228 29.88 -9.25 -11.31
CA ARG A 228 29.87 -7.93 -12.00
C ARG A 228 28.52 -7.65 -12.66
N THR A 229 27.89 -8.67 -13.26
CA THR A 229 26.57 -8.53 -13.88
C THR A 229 25.50 -8.19 -12.85
N MET A 230 25.48 -8.87 -11.70
CA MET A 230 24.49 -8.63 -10.64
C MET A 230 24.69 -7.25 -10.01
N LEU A 231 25.94 -6.86 -9.73
CA LEU A 231 26.27 -5.52 -9.25
C LEU A 231 25.84 -4.42 -10.24
N ALA A 232 26.08 -4.62 -11.54
CA ALA A 232 25.68 -3.67 -12.57
C ALA A 232 24.16 -3.53 -12.73
N ARG A 233 23.38 -4.55 -12.32
CA ARG A 233 21.91 -4.48 -12.29
C ARG A 233 21.36 -3.75 -11.08
N GLY A 234 22.16 -3.56 -10.03
CA GLY A 234 21.74 -2.90 -8.79
C GLY A 234 21.68 -3.83 -7.57
N TRP A 235 22.11 -5.09 -7.68
CA TRP A 235 22.31 -5.97 -6.52
C TRP A 235 23.53 -5.51 -5.73
N GLN A 236 23.44 -5.46 -4.40
CA GLN A 236 24.48 -4.86 -3.55
C GLN A 236 25.38 -5.91 -2.89
N SER A 237 24.80 -7.02 -2.43
CA SER A 237 25.54 -8.05 -1.69
C SER A 237 25.07 -9.45 -2.05
N ARG A 238 25.89 -10.45 -1.72
CA ARG A 238 25.55 -11.87 -1.89
C ARG A 238 25.80 -12.63 -0.60
N ASP A 239 24.77 -13.28 -0.07
CA ASP A 239 24.86 -14.15 1.10
C ASP A 239 24.26 -15.52 0.81
N ARG A 240 25.01 -16.60 1.08
CA ARG A 240 24.57 -18.00 0.93
C ARG A 240 23.85 -18.31 -0.40
N GLY A 241 24.30 -17.65 -1.47
CA GLY A 241 23.75 -17.81 -2.82
C GLY A 241 22.52 -16.95 -3.13
N TRP A 242 22.09 -16.07 -2.23
CA TRP A 242 21.08 -15.05 -2.47
C TRP A 242 21.75 -13.72 -2.78
N TRP A 243 21.26 -13.00 -3.78
CA TRP A 243 21.62 -11.60 -3.99
C TRP A 243 20.63 -10.70 -3.27
N GLN A 244 21.12 -9.60 -2.72
CA GLN A 244 20.36 -8.70 -1.85
C GLN A 244 20.62 -7.24 -2.20
N THR A 245 19.58 -6.43 -2.04
CA THR A 245 19.63 -4.97 -2.11
C THR A 245 18.77 -4.42 -0.99
N ASP A 246 19.34 -3.50 -0.21
CA ASP A 246 18.74 -2.96 0.98
C ASP A 246 18.72 -1.42 0.93
N PHE A 247 17.63 -0.84 1.43
CA PHE A 247 17.44 0.60 1.61
C PHE A 247 16.95 0.85 3.03
N PRO A 248 17.86 1.05 4.01
CA PRO A 248 17.50 1.18 5.43
C PRO A 248 16.61 2.40 5.74
N ASP A 249 16.87 3.52 5.07
CA ASP A 249 16.11 4.78 5.20
C ASP A 249 15.46 5.14 3.85
N PRO A 250 14.44 4.38 3.39
CA PRO A 250 13.96 4.50 2.03
C PRO A 250 13.14 5.80 1.81
N GLY A 251 13.48 6.53 0.76
CA GLY A 251 12.68 7.61 0.16
C GLY A 251 11.83 7.13 -1.02
N PRO A 252 11.01 8.02 -1.62
CA PRO A 252 10.21 7.71 -2.80
C PRO A 252 11.03 7.19 -4.00
N GLU A 253 12.26 7.70 -4.17
CA GLU A 253 13.21 7.26 -5.17
C GLU A 253 13.64 5.80 -4.97
N ASN A 254 13.82 5.36 -3.72
CA ASN A 254 14.25 3.99 -3.43
C ASN A 254 13.14 2.98 -3.73
N ALA A 255 11.87 3.36 -3.56
CA ALA A 255 10.74 2.52 -3.98
C ALA A 255 10.73 2.33 -5.52
N ALA A 256 11.04 3.39 -6.27
CA ALA A 256 11.15 3.32 -7.73
C ALA A 256 12.36 2.49 -8.17
N ASP A 257 13.52 2.69 -7.53
CA ASP A 257 14.75 1.95 -7.81
C ASP A 257 14.58 0.46 -7.53
N LEU A 258 13.97 0.09 -6.40
CA LEU A 258 13.72 -1.31 -6.07
C LEU A 258 12.74 -1.94 -7.08
N ALA A 259 11.66 -1.24 -7.44
CA ALA A 259 10.71 -1.74 -8.44
C ALA A 259 11.38 -1.96 -9.81
N ALA A 260 12.23 -1.04 -10.25
CA ALA A 260 13.00 -1.15 -11.48
C ALA A 260 14.01 -2.31 -11.43
N LEU A 261 14.69 -2.50 -10.30
CA LEU A 261 15.59 -3.64 -10.07
C LEU A 261 14.83 -4.97 -10.22
N VAL A 262 13.67 -5.09 -9.58
CA VAL A 262 12.82 -6.29 -9.64
C VAL A 262 12.46 -6.62 -11.08
N VAL A 263 11.92 -5.66 -11.84
CA VAL A 263 11.53 -5.90 -13.24
C VAL A 263 12.72 -6.17 -14.14
N THR A 264 13.83 -5.46 -13.95
CA THR A 264 15.08 -5.70 -14.69
C THR A 264 15.57 -7.13 -14.48
N GLU A 265 15.56 -7.62 -13.24
CA GLU A 265 15.97 -8.99 -12.94
C GLU A 265 15.00 -10.03 -13.55
N LEU A 266 13.69 -9.82 -13.45
CA LEU A 266 12.69 -10.69 -14.06
C LEU A 266 12.87 -10.79 -15.58
N CYS A 267 13.05 -9.66 -16.25
CA CYS A 267 13.33 -9.58 -17.69
C CYS A 267 14.62 -10.30 -18.06
N ALA A 268 15.69 -10.09 -17.29
CA ALA A 268 16.97 -10.74 -17.51
C ALA A 268 16.90 -12.27 -17.35
N ARG A 269 15.90 -12.77 -16.61
CA ARG A 269 15.59 -14.20 -16.46
C ARG A 269 14.50 -14.71 -17.41
N GLY A 270 14.09 -13.87 -18.36
CA GLY A 270 13.22 -14.27 -19.48
C GLY A 270 11.74 -14.01 -19.26
N THR A 271 11.33 -13.40 -18.15
CA THR A 271 9.93 -12.94 -17.97
C THR A 271 9.62 -11.86 -18.98
N ARG A 272 8.49 -11.95 -19.66
CA ARG A 272 8.07 -10.99 -20.69
C ARG A 272 6.72 -10.35 -20.45
N ALA A 273 5.88 -10.97 -19.61
CA ALA A 273 4.52 -10.50 -19.39
C ALA A 273 4.06 -10.72 -17.94
N PRO A 274 3.20 -9.84 -17.38
CA PRO A 274 2.70 -9.99 -16.00
C PRO A 274 1.92 -11.28 -15.75
N GLU A 275 1.31 -11.89 -16.76
CA GLU A 275 0.55 -13.14 -16.61
C GLU A 275 1.42 -14.32 -16.18
N GLU A 276 2.74 -14.22 -16.41
CA GLU A 276 3.77 -15.18 -16.01
C GLU A 276 4.11 -15.06 -14.51
N LEU A 277 3.75 -13.94 -13.88
CA LEU A 277 4.10 -13.59 -12.50
C LEU A 277 3.04 -14.04 -11.50
N ARG A 278 3.49 -14.47 -10.32
CA ARG A 278 2.64 -14.76 -9.16
C ARG A 278 3.25 -14.18 -7.90
N ALA A 279 2.47 -13.41 -7.15
CA ALA A 279 2.79 -13.10 -5.77
C ALA A 279 2.42 -14.31 -4.90
N ARG A 280 3.29 -14.67 -3.96
CA ARG A 280 3.17 -15.82 -3.05
C ARG A 280 3.61 -15.38 -1.67
N ASP A 281 3.23 -16.16 -0.66
CA ASP A 281 3.68 -15.96 0.71
C ASP A 281 3.48 -14.52 1.19
N VAL A 282 2.38 -13.90 0.73
CA VAL A 282 2.03 -12.52 1.06
C VAL A 282 1.69 -12.47 2.54
N SER A 283 2.48 -11.75 3.32
CA SER A 283 2.34 -11.74 4.77
C SER A 283 2.64 -10.37 5.37
N CYS A 284 2.00 -10.11 6.51
CA CYS A 284 2.41 -9.08 7.45
C CYS A 284 2.73 -9.76 8.79
N LYS A 285 3.99 -10.20 8.94
CA LYS A 285 4.47 -11.03 10.05
C LYS A 285 3.60 -12.27 10.26
N ASP A 286 2.62 -12.22 11.16
CA ASP A 286 1.89 -13.43 11.55
C ASP A 286 0.39 -13.20 11.82
N ARG A 287 -0.11 -11.97 11.66
CA ARG A 287 -1.50 -11.65 12.01
C ARG A 287 -2.22 -10.99 10.87
N GLY A 288 -3.15 -11.75 10.32
CA GLY A 288 -4.09 -11.26 9.33
C GLY A 288 -3.76 -11.67 7.91
N GLU A 289 -4.64 -11.27 7.02
CA GLU A 289 -4.54 -11.55 5.60
C GLU A 289 -4.18 -10.27 4.86
N LEU A 290 -2.99 -10.25 4.27
CA LEU A 290 -2.49 -9.11 3.49
C LEU A 290 -2.83 -9.32 2.01
N TRP A 291 -3.46 -8.32 1.42
CA TRP A 291 -3.84 -8.26 0.01
C TRP A 291 -3.12 -7.12 -0.69
N LEU A 292 -2.68 -7.38 -1.92
CA LEU A 292 -1.87 -6.45 -2.72
C LEU A 292 -2.52 -6.19 -4.09
N PRO A 293 -3.75 -5.64 -4.13
CA PRO A 293 -4.45 -5.40 -5.40
C PRO A 293 -3.68 -4.44 -6.33
N GLY A 294 -2.82 -3.57 -5.79
CA GLY A 294 -2.01 -2.65 -6.58
C GLY A 294 -0.92 -3.32 -7.44
N LEU A 295 -0.57 -4.58 -7.17
CA LEU A 295 0.43 -5.29 -7.98
C LEU A 295 -0.08 -5.67 -9.37
N GLY A 296 -1.39 -5.86 -9.55
CA GLY A 296 -1.93 -6.34 -10.83
C GLY A 296 -1.44 -7.74 -11.24
N VAL A 297 -1.05 -8.59 -10.29
CA VAL A 297 -0.69 -10.00 -10.53
C VAL A 297 -1.50 -10.92 -9.61
N ARG A 298 -1.59 -12.20 -9.98
CA ARG A 298 -2.32 -13.18 -9.16
C ARG A 298 -1.55 -13.45 -7.87
N HIS A 299 -2.29 -13.53 -6.77
CA HIS A 299 -1.85 -13.88 -5.42
C HIS A 299 -2.48 -15.22 -5.01
#